data_AF-A0A498G0C9-F1
#
_entry.id   AF-A0A498G0C9-F1
#
_cell.length_a   1.000
_cell.length_b   1.000
_cell.length_c   1.000
_cell.angle_alpha   90.00
_cell.angle_beta   90.00
_cell.angle_gamma   90.00
#
_symmetry.space_group_name_H-M   'P 1'
#
loop_
_entity.id
_entity.type
_entity.pdbx_description
1 polymer ?
#
loop_
_entity_poly.entity_id
_entity_poly.type
_entity_poly.pdbx_seq_one_letter_code
_entity_poly.pdbx_strand_id
1 'polypeptide(L)'
;MATTDSDTKTYFEGYSDYETVAQDIGKAVRDAVDAYSHLDAQQRQAARGRGANAAAQAHQHILAAAIRLVPELQRDRDSREKLDEIYVDWTGDDGYIQRLKNTQLEAGSPDWLYEFVVQIREAAWELGYLQAGRTEKAEAEDPNEEEPLSMFEEA
;
A
#
# COMPACT_ATOMS: atom_id res chain seq x y z
N MET A 1 12.51 35.00 37.96
CA MET A 1 11.38 34.09 38.20
C MET A 1 10.76 33.79 36.85
N ALA A 2 10.86 32.54 36.40
CA ALA A 2 10.25 32.07 35.16
C ALA A 2 8.86 31.51 35.47
N THR A 3 7.86 31.84 34.67
CA THR A 3 6.54 31.23 34.69
C THR A 3 6.20 30.76 33.28
N THR A 4 6.54 29.50 33.06
CA THR A 4 5.80 28.46 32.31
C THR A 4 5.13 28.87 31.00
N ASP A 5 5.87 28.61 29.92
CA ASP A 5 5.35 28.33 28.59
C ASP A 5 4.47 27.07 28.67
N SER A 6 3.20 27.18 28.30
CA SER A 6 2.29 26.03 28.31
C SER A 6 2.58 25.18 27.07
N ASP A 7 3.37 24.12 27.26
CA ASP A 7 3.57 23.06 26.26
C ASP A 7 2.22 22.46 25.88
N THR A 8 1.62 23.02 24.83
CA THR A 8 0.45 22.43 24.17
C THR A 8 0.96 21.27 23.34
N LYS A 9 1.09 20.10 23.97
CA LYS A 9 1.36 18.86 23.24
C LYS A 9 0.11 18.50 22.45
N THR A 10 0.12 18.78 21.15
CA THR A 10 -0.87 18.27 20.21
C THR A 10 -0.73 16.75 20.17
N TYR A 11 -1.58 16.04 20.90
CA TYR A 11 -1.74 14.60 20.77
C TYR A 11 -2.53 14.39 19.47
N PHE A 12 -1.83 14.18 18.35
CA PHE A 12 -2.50 13.71 17.14
C PHE A 12 -3.08 12.33 17.44
N GLU A 13 -4.33 12.08 17.07
CA GLU A 13 -4.98 10.76 17.07
C GLU A 13 -4.34 9.85 15.99
N GLY A 14 -3.00 9.75 15.99
CA GLY A 14 -2.20 9.21 14.89
C GLY A 14 -2.47 7.74 14.56
N TYR A 15 -3.13 6.99 15.46
CA TYR A 15 -3.56 5.63 15.18
C TYR A 15 -4.77 5.58 14.22
N SER A 16 -5.77 6.46 14.39
CA SER A 16 -6.94 6.56 13.52
C SER A 16 -6.56 7.11 12.13
N ASP A 17 -5.66 8.09 12.12
CA ASP A 17 -5.13 8.68 10.89
C ASP A 17 -4.29 7.65 10.11
N TYR A 18 -3.45 6.87 10.78
CA TYR A 18 -2.65 5.83 10.13
C TYR A 18 -3.51 4.68 9.60
N GLU A 19 -4.51 4.22 10.35
CA GLU A 19 -5.43 3.17 9.89
C GLU A 19 -6.17 3.62 8.62
N THR A 20 -6.70 4.84 8.61
CA THR A 20 -7.37 5.41 7.45
C THR A 20 -6.43 5.49 6.24
N VAL A 21 -5.22 6.00 6.43
CA VAL A 21 -4.20 6.07 5.36
C VAL A 21 -3.81 4.68 4.87
N ALA A 22 -3.66 3.70 5.76
CA ALA A 22 -3.34 2.32 5.40
C ALA A 22 -4.46 1.65 4.61
N GLN A 23 -5.72 1.88 4.96
CA GLN A 23 -6.88 1.38 4.21
C GLN A 23 -6.93 2.00 2.81
N ASP A 24 -6.71 3.32 2.69
CA ASP A 24 -6.69 4.04 1.42
C ASP A 24 -5.56 3.59 0.50
N ILE A 25 -4.34 3.46 1.04
CA ILE A 25 -3.19 2.95 0.29
C ILE A 25 -3.42 1.49 -0.11
N GLY A 26 -3.92 0.66 0.82
CA GLY A 26 -4.25 -0.73 0.54
C GLY A 26 -5.30 -0.86 -0.57
N LYS A 27 -6.29 0.04 -0.62
CA LYS A 27 -7.25 0.11 -1.72
C LYS A 27 -6.57 0.49 -3.04
N ALA A 28 -5.76 1.54 -3.05
CA ALA A 28 -5.07 1.98 -4.26
C ALA A 28 -4.16 0.88 -4.86
N VAL A 29 -3.47 0.11 -4.02
CA VAL A 29 -2.64 -1.02 -4.43
C VAL A 29 -3.49 -2.13 -5.05
N ARG A 30 -4.63 -2.48 -4.44
CA ARG A 30 -5.57 -3.47 -5.01
C ARG A 30 -6.09 -3.02 -6.37
N ASP A 31 -6.55 -1.77 -6.46
CA ASP A 31 -7.07 -1.20 -7.70
C ASP A 31 -6.02 -1.22 -8.83
N ALA A 32 -4.74 -0.98 -8.52
CA ALA A 32 -3.64 -1.08 -9.48
C ALA A 32 -3.41 -2.51 -10.00
N VAL A 33 -3.40 -3.51 -9.10
CA VAL A 33 -3.25 -4.93 -9.45
C VAL A 33 -4.43 -5.43 -10.29
N ASP A 34 -5.65 -5.06 -9.89
CA ASP A 34 -6.86 -5.44 -10.60
C ASP A 34 -6.89 -4.81 -11.98
N ALA A 35 -6.53 -3.52 -12.11
CA ALA A 35 -6.52 -2.84 -13.40
C ALA A 35 -5.47 -3.41 -14.36
N TYR A 36 -4.29 -3.79 -13.87
CA TYR A 36 -3.30 -4.52 -14.68
C TYR A 36 -3.85 -5.88 -15.16
N SER A 37 -4.47 -6.64 -14.26
CA SER A 37 -5.03 -7.96 -14.58
C SER A 37 -6.14 -7.84 -15.64
N HIS A 38 -6.99 -6.82 -15.53
CA HIS A 38 -8.02 -6.52 -16.53
C HIS A 38 -7.42 -6.11 -17.88
N LEU A 39 -6.35 -5.29 -17.88
CA LEU A 39 -5.64 -4.90 -19.09
C LEU A 39 -5.04 -6.11 -19.80
N ASP A 40 -4.28 -6.96 -19.10
CA ASP A 40 -3.67 -8.17 -19.66
C ASP A 40 -4.74 -9.14 -20.20
N ALA A 41 -5.81 -9.38 -19.45
CA ALA A 41 -6.93 -10.22 -19.90
C ALA A 41 -7.59 -9.66 -21.17
N GLN A 42 -7.84 -8.36 -21.22
CA GLN A 42 -8.44 -7.73 -22.39
C GLN A 42 -7.49 -7.73 -23.58
N GLN A 43 -6.21 -7.46 -23.42
CA GLN A 43 -5.24 -7.49 -24.53
C GLN A 43 -5.12 -8.88 -25.15
N ARG A 44 -5.16 -9.95 -24.33
CA ARG A 44 -5.22 -11.34 -24.83
C ARG A 44 -6.49 -11.63 -25.64
N GLN A 45 -7.58 -10.93 -25.35
CA GLN A 45 -8.85 -11.04 -26.09
C GLN A 45 -8.97 -10.02 -27.25
N ALA A 46 -8.23 -8.92 -27.20
CA ALA A 46 -8.41 -7.70 -27.98
C ALA A 46 -7.58 -7.63 -29.27
N ALA A 47 -7.40 -8.76 -29.94
CA ALA A 47 -7.20 -8.78 -31.40
C ALA A 47 -8.36 -8.12 -32.20
N ARG A 48 -9.30 -7.41 -31.53
CA ARG A 48 -10.54 -6.83 -32.08
C ARG A 48 -10.82 -5.38 -31.62
N GLY A 49 -9.82 -4.64 -31.15
CA GLY A 49 -9.88 -3.16 -31.08
C GLY A 49 -10.73 -2.53 -29.96
N ARG A 50 -10.97 -3.22 -28.83
CA ARG A 50 -11.76 -2.67 -27.68
C ARG A 50 -10.93 -2.39 -26.40
N GLY A 51 -9.61 -2.28 -26.48
CA GLY A 51 -8.72 -2.18 -25.31
C GLY A 51 -8.45 -0.79 -24.74
N ALA A 52 -8.79 0.29 -25.46
CA ALA A 52 -8.35 1.65 -25.11
C ALA A 52 -8.85 2.15 -23.72
N ASN A 53 -10.10 1.82 -23.35
CA ASN A 53 -10.65 2.23 -22.06
C ASN A 53 -9.99 1.51 -20.88
N ALA A 54 -9.68 0.22 -21.03
CA ALA A 54 -8.98 -0.53 -19.99
C ALA A 54 -7.51 -0.10 -19.86
N ALA A 55 -6.86 0.22 -20.97
CA ALA A 55 -5.53 0.82 -20.98
C ALA A 55 -5.50 2.11 -20.16
N ALA A 56 -6.42 3.06 -20.43
CA ALA A 56 -6.49 4.32 -19.70
C ALA A 56 -6.78 4.14 -18.20
N GLN A 57 -7.68 3.23 -17.83
CA GLN A 57 -7.97 2.95 -16.42
C GLN A 57 -6.78 2.32 -15.70
N ALA A 58 -6.13 1.32 -16.31
CA ALA A 58 -4.92 0.72 -15.76
C ALA A 58 -3.82 1.77 -15.55
N HIS A 59 -3.65 2.66 -16.53
CA HIS A 59 -2.73 3.79 -16.44
C HIS A 59 -2.95 4.64 -15.19
N GLN A 60 -4.21 5.03 -14.97
CA GLN A 60 -4.59 5.89 -13.86
C GLN A 60 -4.40 5.19 -12.52
N HIS A 61 -4.86 3.96 -12.37
CA HIS A 61 -4.79 3.23 -11.11
C HIS A 61 -3.34 2.91 -10.71
N ILE A 62 -2.53 2.41 -11.65
CA ILE A 62 -1.12 2.08 -11.42
C ILE A 62 -0.33 3.33 -11.05
N LEU A 63 -0.48 4.42 -11.83
CA LEU A 63 0.23 5.67 -11.56
C LEU A 63 -0.19 6.29 -10.22
N ALA A 64 -1.48 6.26 -9.90
CA ALA A 64 -1.99 6.84 -8.67
C ALA A 64 -1.54 6.04 -7.42
N ALA A 65 -1.40 4.72 -7.53
CA ALA A 65 -0.82 3.91 -6.45
C ALA A 65 0.68 4.24 -6.26
N ALA A 66 1.44 4.29 -7.35
CA ALA A 66 2.88 4.61 -7.28
C ALA A 66 3.13 6.00 -6.68
N ILE A 67 2.42 7.04 -7.14
CA ILE A 67 2.59 8.42 -6.64
C ILE A 67 2.32 8.52 -5.13
N ARG A 68 1.36 7.75 -4.59
CA ARG A 68 1.07 7.73 -3.15
C ARG A 68 2.21 7.10 -2.33
N LEU A 69 2.92 6.12 -2.88
CA LEU A 69 3.99 5.41 -2.19
C LEU A 69 5.35 6.11 -2.31
N VAL A 70 5.57 6.96 -3.34
CA VAL A 70 6.86 7.63 -3.56
C VAL A 70 7.37 8.42 -2.34
N PRO A 71 6.57 9.25 -1.64
CA PRO A 71 7.05 9.96 -0.46
C PRO A 71 7.46 9.03 0.68
N GLU A 72 6.74 7.93 0.86
CA GLU A 72 7.02 6.92 1.89
C GLU A 72 8.31 6.15 1.56
N LEU A 73 8.49 5.77 0.29
CA LEU A 73 9.73 5.18 -0.21
C LEU A 73 10.91 6.14 -0.01
N GLN A 74 10.74 7.42 -0.34
CA GLN A 74 11.77 8.44 -0.15
C GLN A 74 12.15 8.61 1.33
N ARG A 75 11.19 8.48 2.25
CA ARG A 75 11.43 8.60 3.69
C ARG A 75 12.24 7.42 4.21
N ASP A 76 11.90 6.20 3.78
CA ASP A 76 12.40 4.98 4.43
C ASP A 76 13.54 4.28 3.66
N ARG A 77 13.86 4.73 2.43
CA ARG A 77 14.88 4.14 1.55
C ARG A 77 16.26 3.97 2.19
N ASP A 78 16.74 4.98 2.92
CA ASP A 78 18.09 4.93 3.51
C ASP A 78 18.22 3.88 4.62
N SER A 79 17.08 3.46 5.17
CA SER A 79 17.02 2.47 6.25
C SER A 79 16.75 1.04 5.75
N ARG A 80 16.32 0.88 4.50
CA ARG A 80 15.83 -0.39 3.93
C ARG A 80 16.25 -0.52 2.47
N GLU A 81 17.28 -1.34 2.23
CA GLU A 81 17.86 -1.60 0.89
C GLU A 81 16.80 -1.91 -0.17
N LYS A 82 15.84 -2.79 0.14
CA LYS A 82 14.75 -3.13 -0.78
C LYS A 82 13.86 -1.94 -1.17
N LEU A 83 13.64 -0.98 -0.27
CA LEU A 83 12.88 0.23 -0.58
C LEU A 83 13.69 1.22 -1.42
N ASP A 84 15.01 1.27 -1.21
CA ASP A 84 15.92 2.06 -2.05
C ASP A 84 15.96 1.52 -3.49
N GLU A 85 16.08 0.21 -3.67
CA GLU A 85 16.02 -0.45 -4.98
C GLU A 85 14.73 -0.06 -5.73
N ILE A 86 13.57 -0.24 -5.07
CA ILE A 86 12.26 0.12 -5.63
C ILE A 86 12.20 1.62 -5.95
N TYR A 87 12.69 2.48 -5.06
CA TYR A 87 12.69 3.93 -5.27
C TYR A 87 13.49 4.32 -6.50
N VAL A 88 14.69 3.74 -6.67
CA VAL A 88 15.57 3.99 -7.82
C VAL A 88 14.92 3.50 -9.11
N ASP A 89 14.36 2.29 -9.13
CA ASP A 89 13.65 1.73 -10.29
C ASP A 89 12.45 2.60 -10.73
N TRP A 90 11.78 3.25 -9.78
CA TRP A 90 10.58 4.04 -10.07
C TRP A 90 10.89 5.45 -10.53
N THR A 91 11.90 6.07 -9.93
CA THR A 91 12.15 7.52 -9.99
C THR A 91 13.42 7.91 -10.75
N GLY A 92 14.27 6.94 -11.12
CA GLY A 92 15.45 7.19 -11.93
C GLY A 92 15.14 7.77 -13.32
N ASP A 93 16.19 8.12 -14.06
CA ASP A 93 16.10 8.83 -15.35
C ASP A 93 15.23 8.11 -16.41
N ASP A 94 15.14 6.78 -16.32
CA ASP A 94 14.23 5.93 -17.12
C ASP A 94 13.37 5.04 -16.21
N GLY A 95 12.90 5.60 -15.10
CA GLY A 95 12.14 4.89 -14.09
C GLY A 95 10.71 4.55 -14.53
N TYR A 96 10.10 3.56 -13.88
CA TYR A 96 8.76 3.07 -14.25
C TYR A 96 7.68 4.14 -14.27
N ILE A 97 7.75 5.16 -13.40
CA ILE A 97 6.77 6.26 -13.40
C ILE A 97 6.84 7.05 -14.71
N GLN A 98 8.06 7.35 -15.17
CA GLN A 98 8.27 8.11 -16.38
C GLN A 98 7.94 7.27 -17.63
N ARG A 99 8.36 5.99 -17.64
CA ARG A 99 7.97 5.03 -18.68
C ARG A 99 6.47 4.91 -18.80
N LEU A 100 5.75 4.76 -17.69
CA LEU A 100 4.30 4.69 -17.68
C LEU A 100 3.70 5.96 -18.27
N LYS A 101 4.08 7.15 -17.80
CA LYS A 101 3.57 8.44 -18.35
C LYS A 101 3.74 8.57 -19.87
N ASN A 102 4.80 8.00 -20.44
CA ASN A 102 5.14 8.12 -21.86
C ASN A 102 4.63 6.96 -22.73
N THR A 103 4.14 5.88 -22.14
CA THR A 103 3.73 4.67 -22.87
C THR A 103 2.27 4.77 -23.31
N GLN A 104 1.95 4.30 -24.52
CA GLN A 104 0.58 3.98 -24.91
C GLN A 104 0.35 2.47 -24.77
N LEU A 105 -0.51 2.05 -23.84
CA LEU A 105 -0.76 0.64 -23.50
C LEU A 105 -1.67 -0.09 -24.52
N GLU A 106 -1.70 0.36 -25.78
CA GLU A 106 -2.61 -0.14 -26.81
C GLU A 106 -2.14 -1.44 -27.50
N ALA A 107 -0.82 -1.69 -27.55
CA ALA A 107 -0.21 -2.75 -28.36
C ALA A 107 0.26 -3.98 -27.56
N GLY A 108 -0.22 -4.15 -26.33
CA GLY A 108 0.23 -5.19 -25.40
C GLY A 108 0.93 -4.58 -24.18
N SER A 109 0.79 -5.23 -23.02
CA SER A 109 1.41 -4.79 -21.78
C SER A 109 2.89 -5.17 -21.82
N PRO A 110 3.80 -4.19 -21.70
CA PRO A 110 5.23 -4.50 -21.67
C PRO A 110 5.59 -5.21 -20.36
N ASP A 111 6.61 -6.08 -20.39
CA ASP A 111 7.00 -6.90 -19.24
C ASP A 111 7.35 -6.05 -18.00
N TRP A 112 7.98 -4.89 -18.20
CA TRP A 112 8.29 -3.96 -17.11
C TRP A 112 7.04 -3.46 -16.37
N LEU A 113 5.86 -3.43 -17.01
CA LEU A 113 4.63 -3.00 -16.36
C LEU A 113 4.17 -4.02 -15.32
N TYR A 114 4.36 -5.32 -15.59
CA TYR A 114 4.12 -6.36 -14.61
C TYR A 114 5.05 -6.18 -13.39
N GLU A 115 6.34 -6.01 -13.65
CA GLU A 115 7.35 -5.80 -12.61
C GLU A 115 7.02 -4.57 -11.76
N PHE A 116 6.60 -3.47 -12.40
CA PHE A 116 6.20 -2.25 -11.70
C PHE A 116 5.00 -2.49 -10.77
N VAL A 117 3.97 -3.19 -11.23
CA VAL A 117 2.79 -3.52 -10.41
C VAL A 117 3.15 -4.45 -9.24
N VAL A 118 4.05 -5.40 -9.46
CA VAL A 118 4.57 -6.26 -8.38
C VAL A 118 5.31 -5.41 -7.35
N GLN A 119 6.20 -4.52 -7.78
CA GLN A 119 6.92 -3.64 -6.88
C GLN A 119 5.99 -2.70 -6.10
N ILE A 120 4.87 -2.23 -6.68
CA ILE A 120 3.86 -1.43 -5.96
C ILE A 120 3.32 -2.20 -4.77
N ARG A 121 3.01 -3.48 -4.96
CA ARG A 121 2.54 -4.37 -3.90
C ARG A 121 3.64 -4.67 -2.87
N GLU A 122 4.87 -4.91 -3.31
CA GLU A 122 6.02 -5.14 -2.42
C GLU A 122 6.29 -3.91 -1.55
N ALA A 123 6.35 -2.72 -2.14
CA ALA A 123 6.52 -1.46 -1.41
C ALA A 123 5.45 -1.28 -0.33
N ALA A 124 4.18 -1.46 -0.67
CA ALA A 124 3.08 -1.33 0.30
C ALA A 124 3.10 -2.41 1.39
N TRP A 125 3.64 -3.61 1.10
CA TRP A 125 3.86 -4.64 2.11
C TRP A 125 4.99 -4.25 3.06
N GLU A 126 6.13 -3.85 2.52
CA GLU A 126 7.31 -3.46 3.28
C GLU A 126 7.00 -2.25 4.17
N LEU A 127 6.28 -1.27 3.65
CA LEU A 127 5.82 -0.08 4.40
C LEU A 127 4.71 -0.40 5.42
N GLY A 128 4.20 -1.64 5.48
CA GLY A 128 3.25 -2.09 6.50
C GLY A 128 1.77 -1.83 6.17
N TYR A 129 1.45 -1.13 5.08
CA TYR A 129 0.06 -0.82 4.70
C TYR A 129 -0.80 -2.04 4.38
N LEU A 130 -0.18 -3.11 3.86
CA LEU A 130 -0.89 -4.38 3.61
C LEU A 130 -0.89 -5.33 4.82
N GLN A 131 -0.10 -5.02 5.85
CA GLN A 131 0.00 -5.81 7.07
C GLN A 131 -0.98 -5.35 8.15
N ALA A 132 -1.40 -4.07 8.11
CA ALA A 132 -2.29 -3.45 9.10
C ALA A 132 -3.58 -4.25 9.38
N GLY A 133 -4.16 -4.91 8.38
CA GLY A 133 -5.35 -5.78 8.55
C GLY A 133 -5.06 -7.24 8.96
N ARG A 134 -3.79 -7.63 9.12
CA ARG A 134 -3.37 -8.97 9.56
C ARG A 134 -2.97 -9.00 11.03
N THR A 135 -2.48 -7.89 11.58
CA THR A 135 -2.04 -7.78 12.97
C THR A 135 -3.18 -7.67 14.00
N GLU A 136 -4.40 -7.32 13.59
CA GLU A 136 -5.56 -7.22 14.50
C GLU A 136 -6.18 -8.57 14.93
N LYS A 137 -5.73 -9.72 14.41
CA LYS A 137 -6.29 -11.04 14.79
C LYS A 137 -5.64 -11.71 15.99
N ALA A 138 -4.88 -10.97 16.79
CA ALA A 138 -4.27 -11.49 18.00
C ALA A 138 -4.39 -10.48 19.14
N GLU A 139 -5.62 -10.12 19.55
CA GLU A 139 -5.91 -9.72 20.93
C GLU A 139 -7.42 -9.63 21.18
N ALA A 140 -7.98 -10.72 21.72
CA ALA A 140 -8.97 -10.75 22.80
C ALA A 140 -9.30 -12.23 23.09
N GLU A 141 -8.43 -12.93 23.81
CA GLU A 141 -8.94 -13.98 24.69
C GLU A 141 -9.70 -13.25 25.81
N ASP A 142 -11.00 -13.50 25.85
CA ASP A 142 -11.97 -12.93 26.77
C ASP A 142 -11.50 -13.13 28.23
N PRO A 143 -11.26 -12.08 29.03
CA PRO A 143 -10.87 -12.26 30.41
C PRO A 143 -12.13 -12.47 31.25
N ASN A 144 -12.68 -13.70 31.27
CA ASN A 144 -13.51 -14.22 32.38
C ASN A 144 -14.14 -15.58 32.02
N GLU A 145 -13.45 -16.68 32.27
CA GLU A 145 -14.08 -17.94 32.72
C GLU A 145 -13.09 -18.73 33.60
N GLU A 146 -12.66 -18.16 34.74
CA GLU A 146 -12.25 -18.99 35.87
C GLU A 146 -13.24 -18.75 37.02
N GLU A 147 -14.16 -19.70 37.14
CA GLU A 147 -15.17 -19.82 38.19
C GLU A 147 -14.55 -19.70 39.59
N PRO A 148 -15.20 -19.02 40.56
CA PRO A 148 -14.73 -18.94 41.93
C PRO A 148 -15.06 -20.24 42.68
N LEU A 149 -14.32 -21.32 42.40
CA LEU A 149 -14.45 -22.59 43.13
C LEU A 149 -13.52 -22.70 44.36
N SER A 150 -12.92 -21.60 44.82
CA SER A 150 -12.05 -21.59 46.01
C SER A 150 -12.73 -21.09 47.30
N MET A 151 -14.06 -20.99 47.36
CA MET A 151 -14.80 -20.59 48.58
C MET A 151 -15.62 -21.72 49.24
N PHE A 152 -15.28 -22.99 48.95
CA PHE A 152 -15.85 -24.14 49.66
C PHE A 152 -14.77 -25.18 50.02
N GLU A 153 -13.70 -24.75 50.68
CA GLU A 153 -12.92 -25.65 51.52
C GLU A 153 -12.22 -24.83 52.60
N GLU A 154 -12.93 -24.57 53.71
CA GLU A 154 -12.36 -24.66 55.06
C GLU A 154 -13.46 -24.52 56.14
N ALA A 155 -13.45 -25.49 57.06
CA ALA A 155 -14.20 -25.65 58.32
C ALA A 155 -15.52 -26.45 58.30
#